data_AF-A0A924GDP7-F1
#
_entry.id   AF-A0A924GDP7-F1
#
_cell.length_a   1.000
_cell.length_b   1.000
_cell.length_c   1.000
_cell.angle_alpha   90.00
_cell.angle_beta   90.00
_cell.angle_gamma   90.00
#
_symmetry.space_group_name_H-M   'P 1'
#
loop_
_entity.id
_entity.type
_entity.pdbx_description
1 polymer ?
#
loop_
_entity_poly.entity_id
_entity_poly.type
_entity_poly.pdbx_seq_one_letter_code
_entity_poly.pdbx_strand_id
1 'polypeptide(L)'
;MNNDFFANAMAGPERDRYDRPMLVPAGMPGGARAAYTRASSFADRVKDKRHIHTWEKRYLARGMGLRPDLQDLAAGELYTSSKLTEDAGKNRQSGKNLDDIIKRALDHVGIHFLADRGTAIHSFCEDRDRLFEVPEHLRTSVEGYWAAVDEHGLQLLGIEMFIANDHVMAAGTFDSLVRHPEHGVCVGDIKTGDIDPGYAIQLAIYANGELYNTDTDERQPLEALSGGEEINRDIGLIFDVKPEGTKIIEVDLVKGWALTQAIKMVVDDLRMDLFTEVKSDPILQAISEAETEIALIHLWNTSGGNWRVKHIKAADARKKEITS
;
A
#
# COMPACT_ATOMS: atom_id res chain seq x y z
N MET A 1 24.49 -19.12 -15.81
CA MET A 1 24.37 -19.46 -14.38
C MET A 1 23.05 -20.19 -14.22
N ASN A 2 23.06 -21.39 -13.64
CA ASN A 2 21.82 -22.14 -13.40
C ASN A 2 21.00 -21.40 -12.34
N ASN A 3 19.90 -20.78 -12.76
CA ASN A 3 18.99 -20.06 -11.86
C ASN A 3 17.99 -21.05 -11.22
N ASP A 4 18.51 -22.15 -10.66
CA ASP A 4 17.70 -23.25 -10.08
C ASP A 4 16.85 -22.76 -8.89
N PHE A 5 17.22 -21.63 -8.27
CA PHE A 5 16.48 -21.02 -7.16
C PHE A 5 15.08 -20.55 -7.56
N PHE A 6 14.85 -20.16 -8.82
CA PHE A 6 13.51 -19.80 -9.33
C PHE A 6 12.97 -20.80 -10.36
N ALA A 7 13.71 -21.86 -10.71
CA ALA A 7 13.36 -22.79 -11.78
C ALA A 7 12.00 -23.48 -11.61
N ASN A 8 11.43 -23.48 -10.41
CA ASN A 8 10.11 -24.05 -10.11
C ASN A 8 9.07 -23.03 -9.62
N ALA A 9 9.44 -21.76 -9.36
CA ALA A 9 8.60 -20.71 -8.78
C ALA A 9 7.52 -20.22 -9.76
N MET A 10 6.64 -21.13 -10.17
CA MET A 10 5.53 -20.91 -11.10
C MET A 10 4.28 -20.39 -10.37
N ALA A 11 4.16 -20.66 -9.07
CA ALA A 11 3.06 -20.19 -8.25
C ALA A 11 3.51 -18.93 -7.47
N GLY A 12 2.78 -17.83 -7.67
CA GLY A 12 2.91 -16.65 -6.81
C GLY A 12 2.66 -17.01 -5.33
N PRO A 13 3.04 -16.14 -4.38
CA PRO A 13 2.93 -16.46 -2.96
C PRO A 13 1.48 -16.73 -2.56
N GLU A 14 1.27 -17.56 -1.54
CA GLU A 14 -0.01 -17.64 -0.83
C GLU A 14 -0.45 -16.24 -0.40
N ARG A 15 -1.75 -15.94 -0.47
CA ARG A 15 -2.29 -14.60 -0.16
C ARG A 15 -3.40 -14.64 0.87
N ASP A 16 -3.47 -13.60 1.68
CA ASP A 16 -4.58 -13.42 2.61
C ASP A 16 -5.86 -12.87 1.93
N ARG A 17 -6.93 -12.66 2.70
CA ARG A 17 -8.20 -12.09 2.21
C ARG A 17 -8.10 -10.67 1.65
N TYR A 18 -6.95 -10.00 1.83
CA TYR A 18 -6.64 -8.66 1.34
C TYR A 18 -5.59 -8.68 0.24
N ASP A 19 -5.32 -9.86 -0.36
CA ASP A 19 -4.39 -10.06 -1.46
C ASP A 19 -2.92 -9.77 -1.09
N ARG A 20 -2.58 -9.82 0.20
CA ARG A 20 -1.22 -9.64 0.71
C ARG A 20 -0.44 -10.97 0.70
N PRO A 21 0.80 -11.00 0.20
CA PRO A 21 1.66 -12.18 0.29
C PRO A 21 1.82 -12.68 1.74
N MET A 22 1.72 -13.99 1.93
CA MET A 22 1.87 -14.69 3.20
C MET A 22 3.20 -15.43 3.20
N LEU A 23 4.22 -14.82 3.83
CA LEU A 23 5.60 -15.32 3.79
C LEU A 23 6.04 -15.77 5.18
N VAL A 24 7.06 -16.63 5.24
CA VAL A 24 7.76 -16.96 6.49
C VAL A 24 8.81 -15.87 6.75
N PRO A 25 8.70 -15.08 7.85
CA PRO A 25 9.69 -14.05 8.17
C PRO A 25 11.08 -14.64 8.44
N ALA A 26 12.15 -13.88 8.16
CA ALA A 26 13.50 -14.34 8.46
C ALA A 26 13.67 -14.72 9.94
N GLY A 27 14.34 -15.85 10.18
CA GLY A 27 14.59 -16.38 11.52
C GLY A 27 13.38 -17.05 12.19
N MET A 28 12.20 -17.06 11.56
CA MET A 28 11.05 -17.80 12.07
C MET A 28 11.04 -19.25 11.57
N PRO A 29 10.50 -20.21 12.36
CA PRO A 29 10.33 -21.58 11.90
C PRO A 29 9.34 -21.66 10.74
N GLY A 30 9.58 -22.61 9.82
CA GLY A 30 8.69 -22.89 8.70
C GLY A 30 7.24 -23.13 9.17
N GLY A 31 6.29 -22.47 8.49
CA GLY A 31 4.86 -22.51 8.81
C GLY A 31 4.33 -21.31 9.60
N ALA A 32 5.19 -20.49 10.23
CA ALA A 32 4.80 -19.23 10.86
C ALA A 32 4.68 -18.10 9.81
N ARG A 33 3.63 -18.16 8.98
CA ARG A 33 3.40 -17.16 7.92
C ARG A 33 2.88 -15.84 8.49
N ALA A 34 3.40 -14.73 7.99
CA ALA A 34 2.93 -13.38 8.27
C ALA A 34 2.52 -12.68 6.97
N ALA A 35 1.60 -11.73 7.06
CA ALA A 35 1.16 -10.94 5.92
C ALA A 35 2.14 -9.80 5.62
N TYR A 36 2.66 -9.78 4.39
CA TYR A 36 3.53 -8.73 3.86
C TYR A 36 2.72 -7.77 3.02
N THR A 37 2.88 -6.46 3.23
CA THR A 37 2.24 -5.46 2.36
C THR A 37 2.91 -5.51 0.98
N ARG A 38 2.16 -5.43 -0.12
CA ARG A 38 2.80 -5.27 -1.43
C ARG A 38 3.68 -4.02 -1.45
N ALA A 39 4.89 -4.08 -2.01
CA ALA A 39 5.82 -2.94 -2.03
C ALA A 39 5.19 -1.68 -2.66
N SER A 40 4.47 -1.84 -3.77
CA SER A 40 3.69 -0.75 -4.39
C SER A 40 2.59 -0.19 -3.48
N SER A 41 1.88 -1.06 -2.75
CA SER A 41 0.85 -0.65 -1.79
C SER A 41 1.44 0.02 -0.54
N PHE A 42 2.69 -0.32 -0.17
CA PHE A 42 3.44 0.38 0.87
C PHE A 42 3.82 1.79 0.39
N ALA A 43 4.37 1.91 -0.82
CA ALA A 43 4.71 3.19 -1.44
C ALA A 43 3.49 4.10 -1.62
N ASP A 44 2.32 3.55 -1.91
CA ASP A 44 1.07 4.27 -2.06
C ASP A 44 0.62 5.05 -0.80
N ARG A 45 1.19 4.76 0.38
CA ARG A 45 0.84 5.44 1.64
C ARG A 45 1.20 6.92 1.67
N VAL A 46 2.18 7.36 0.87
CA VAL A 46 2.57 8.78 0.77
C VAL A 46 1.79 9.55 -0.29
N LYS A 47 1.01 8.86 -1.11
CA LYS A 47 0.36 9.48 -2.28
C LYS A 47 -0.93 10.16 -1.89
N ASP A 48 -1.15 11.35 -2.45
CA ASP A 48 -2.44 12.02 -2.41
C ASP A 48 -3.35 11.46 -3.52
N LYS A 49 -4.33 10.65 -3.12
CA LYS A 49 -5.27 9.99 -4.04
C LYS A 49 -6.45 10.87 -4.47
N ARG A 50 -6.52 12.15 -4.05
CA ARG A 50 -7.66 13.04 -4.39
C ARG A 50 -7.85 13.18 -5.89
N HIS A 51 -6.76 13.33 -6.65
CA HIS A 51 -6.83 13.50 -8.10
C HIS A 51 -7.31 12.24 -8.80
N ILE A 52 -6.77 11.06 -8.46
CA ILE A 52 -7.19 9.79 -9.07
C ILE A 52 -8.65 9.45 -8.74
N HIS A 53 -9.11 9.70 -7.52
CA HIS A 53 -10.52 9.51 -7.17
C HIS A 53 -11.45 10.50 -7.89
N THR A 54 -11.00 11.75 -8.08
CA THR A 54 -11.79 12.74 -8.83
C THR A 54 -11.88 12.34 -10.30
N TRP A 55 -10.79 11.87 -10.88
CA TRP A 55 -10.73 11.35 -12.24
C TRP A 55 -11.66 10.13 -12.41
N GLU A 56 -11.57 9.13 -11.53
CA GLU A 56 -12.44 7.96 -11.51
C GLU A 56 -13.93 8.34 -11.44
N LYS A 57 -14.29 9.28 -10.55
CA LYS A 57 -15.68 9.78 -10.44
C LYS A 57 -16.17 10.47 -11.72
N ARG A 58 -15.30 11.20 -12.43
CA ARG A 58 -15.65 11.82 -13.72
C ARG A 58 -15.93 10.75 -14.79
N TYR A 59 -15.13 9.69 -14.83
CA TYR A 59 -15.34 8.56 -15.73
C TYR A 59 -16.59 7.78 -15.38
N LEU A 60 -16.84 7.53 -14.09
CA LEU A 60 -18.08 6.92 -13.63
C LEU A 60 -19.31 7.74 -14.04
N ALA A 61 -19.30 9.06 -13.78
CA ALA A 61 -20.40 9.94 -14.17
C ALA A 61 -20.68 9.90 -15.68
N ARG A 62 -19.60 9.91 -16.49
CA ARG A 62 -19.71 9.76 -17.96
C ARG A 62 -20.24 8.39 -18.35
N GLY A 63 -19.73 7.31 -17.77
CA GLY A 63 -20.13 5.93 -18.06
C GLY A 63 -21.59 5.68 -17.75
N MET A 64 -22.05 6.12 -16.56
CA MET A 64 -23.46 6.08 -16.20
C MET A 64 -24.30 6.90 -17.19
N GLY A 65 -23.87 8.12 -17.54
CA GLY A 65 -24.58 8.98 -18.49
C GLY A 65 -24.72 8.38 -19.90
N LEU A 66 -23.82 7.48 -20.31
CA LEU A 66 -23.87 6.77 -21.60
C LEU A 66 -24.63 5.44 -21.52
N ARG A 67 -25.01 4.97 -20.33
CA ARG A 67 -25.62 3.66 -20.10
C ARG A 67 -26.92 3.76 -19.28
N PRO A 68 -28.04 4.15 -19.92
CA PRO A 68 -29.35 4.22 -19.25
C PRO A 68 -29.75 2.91 -18.57
N ASP A 69 -29.42 1.76 -19.17
CA ASP A 69 -29.68 0.44 -18.58
C ASP A 69 -28.97 0.22 -17.23
N LEU A 70 -27.76 0.76 -17.06
CA LEU A 70 -27.03 0.70 -15.80
C LEU A 70 -27.61 1.69 -14.77
N GLN A 71 -28.14 2.83 -15.22
CA GLN A 71 -28.84 3.77 -14.33
C GLN A 71 -30.10 3.13 -13.75
N ASP A 72 -30.90 2.44 -14.57
CA ASP A 72 -32.12 1.74 -14.13
C ASP A 72 -31.80 0.64 -13.11
N LEU A 73 -30.75 -0.16 -13.37
CA LEU A 73 -30.27 -1.16 -12.41
C LEU A 73 -29.83 -0.52 -11.09
N ALA A 74 -29.02 0.54 -11.14
CA ALA A 74 -28.55 1.23 -9.94
C ALA A 74 -29.70 1.86 -9.14
N ALA A 75 -30.72 2.40 -9.82
CA ALA A 75 -31.89 2.97 -9.18
C ALA A 75 -32.75 1.94 -8.44
N GLY A 76 -32.70 0.67 -8.85
CA GLY A 76 -33.37 -0.45 -8.18
C GLY A 76 -32.66 -0.95 -6.91
N GLU A 77 -31.41 -0.54 -6.67
CA GLU A 77 -30.61 -1.00 -5.54
C GLU A 77 -30.95 -0.26 -4.25
N LEU A 78 -31.19 -1.01 -3.16
CA LEU A 78 -31.60 -0.48 -1.85
C LEU A 78 -30.42 -0.24 -0.89
N TYR A 79 -29.25 0.09 -1.42
CA TYR A 79 -28.05 0.28 -0.60
C TYR A 79 -28.20 1.48 0.35
N THR A 80 -28.06 1.24 1.65
CA THR A 80 -28.08 2.29 2.69
C THR A 80 -26.68 2.46 3.27
N SER A 81 -26.14 3.68 3.15
CA SER A 81 -24.78 4.02 3.60
C SER A 81 -24.71 4.65 4.99
N SER A 82 -25.86 4.86 5.63
CA SER A 82 -25.92 5.56 6.91
C SER A 82 -25.48 4.66 8.05
N LYS A 83 -24.38 5.03 8.72
CA LYS A 83 -23.98 4.48 10.04
C LYS A 83 -24.96 4.85 11.16
N LEU A 84 -25.98 5.67 10.87
CA LEU A 84 -26.93 6.24 11.83
C LEU A 84 -28.32 5.58 11.76
N THR A 85 -28.53 4.60 10.87
CA THR A 85 -29.78 3.86 10.76
C THR A 85 -29.61 2.42 11.26
N GLU A 86 -30.65 1.83 11.87
CA GLU A 86 -30.67 0.43 12.32
C GLU A 86 -30.35 -0.59 11.22
N ASP A 87 -30.40 -0.19 9.95
CA ASP A 87 -30.15 -1.04 8.77
C ASP A 87 -28.72 -0.93 8.22
N ALA A 88 -27.81 -0.26 8.92
CA ALA A 88 -26.40 -0.14 8.53
C ALA A 88 -25.79 -1.53 8.26
N GLY A 89 -25.50 -1.81 6.99
CA GLY A 89 -24.89 -3.07 6.56
C GLY A 89 -25.86 -4.24 6.28
N LYS A 90 -27.19 -4.06 6.42
CA LYS A 90 -28.16 -5.14 6.12
C LYS A 90 -28.30 -5.45 4.63
N ASN A 91 -27.98 -4.48 3.74
CA ASN A 91 -28.09 -4.63 2.29
C ASN A 91 -26.73 -4.84 1.60
N ARG A 92 -25.88 -5.70 2.16
CA ARG A 92 -24.53 -5.98 1.61
C ARG A 92 -24.57 -6.51 0.18
N GLN A 93 -25.59 -7.28 -0.18
CA GLN A 93 -25.74 -7.76 -1.57
C GLN A 93 -26.01 -6.61 -2.53
N SER A 94 -26.84 -5.65 -2.14
CA SER A 94 -27.12 -4.46 -2.94
C SER A 94 -25.86 -3.62 -3.17
N GLY A 95 -25.02 -3.48 -2.15
CA GLY A 95 -23.69 -2.85 -2.30
C GLY A 95 -22.81 -3.57 -3.33
N LYS A 96 -22.76 -4.91 -3.30
CA LYS A 96 -22.01 -5.69 -4.30
C LYS A 96 -22.57 -5.53 -5.71
N ASN A 97 -23.89 -5.45 -5.86
CA ASN A 97 -24.51 -5.21 -7.15
C ASN A 97 -24.14 -3.82 -7.69
N LEU A 98 -24.14 -2.79 -6.83
CA LEU A 98 -23.64 -1.46 -7.19
C LEU A 98 -22.17 -1.48 -7.60
N ASP A 99 -21.31 -2.24 -6.90
CA ASP A 99 -19.90 -2.40 -7.29
C ASP A 99 -19.77 -3.01 -8.70
N ASP A 100 -20.61 -3.99 -9.07
CA ASP A 100 -20.63 -4.57 -10.42
C ASP A 100 -21.11 -3.57 -11.48
N ILE A 101 -22.17 -2.81 -11.18
CA ILE A 101 -22.68 -1.77 -12.07
C ILE A 101 -21.63 -0.68 -12.31
N ILE A 102 -20.93 -0.25 -11.25
CA ILE A 102 -19.83 0.72 -11.34
C ILE A 102 -18.72 0.19 -12.24
N LYS A 103 -18.29 -1.08 -12.07
CA LYS A 103 -17.27 -1.69 -12.93
C LYS A 103 -17.70 -1.66 -14.40
N ARG A 104 -18.91 -2.11 -14.71
CA ARG A 104 -19.45 -2.10 -16.08
C ARG A 104 -19.52 -0.70 -16.69
N ALA A 105 -19.85 0.31 -15.89
CA ALA A 105 -19.88 1.71 -16.34
C ALA A 105 -18.47 2.24 -16.63
N LEU A 106 -17.50 1.92 -15.78
CA LEU A 106 -16.09 2.28 -15.91
C LEU A 106 -15.41 1.59 -17.09
N ASP A 107 -15.68 0.30 -17.30
CA ASP A 107 -15.20 -0.48 -18.45
C ASP A 107 -15.68 0.12 -19.77
N HIS A 108 -16.95 0.54 -19.82
CA HIS A 108 -17.54 1.15 -21.01
C HIS A 108 -16.81 2.42 -21.47
N VAL A 109 -16.28 3.20 -20.52
CA VAL A 109 -15.50 4.41 -20.83
C VAL A 109 -14.00 4.16 -20.93
N GLY A 110 -13.57 2.90 -20.84
CA GLY A 110 -12.19 2.47 -21.05
C GLY A 110 -11.23 2.99 -19.99
N ILE A 111 -11.66 3.10 -18.72
CA ILE A 111 -10.80 3.63 -17.65
C ILE A 111 -9.49 2.83 -17.47
N HIS A 112 -9.53 1.52 -17.79
CA HIS A 112 -8.41 0.61 -17.64
C HIS A 112 -7.48 0.53 -18.85
N PHE A 113 -7.82 1.16 -19.99
CA PHE A 113 -7.08 1.02 -21.25
C PHE A 113 -5.57 1.27 -21.12
N LEU A 114 -5.17 2.33 -20.41
CA LEU A 114 -3.75 2.65 -20.24
C LEU A 114 -3.04 1.66 -19.33
N ALA A 115 -3.72 1.16 -18.29
CA ALA A 115 -3.17 0.17 -17.36
C ALA A 115 -3.00 -1.19 -18.05
N ASP A 116 -3.99 -1.63 -18.83
CA ASP A 116 -3.94 -2.88 -19.58
C ASP A 116 -2.82 -2.83 -20.63
N ARG A 117 -2.71 -1.71 -21.34
CA ARG A 117 -1.62 -1.49 -22.29
C ARG A 117 -0.25 -1.51 -21.62
N GLY A 118 -0.12 -0.91 -20.43
CA GLY A 118 1.12 -0.93 -19.66
C GLY A 118 1.51 -2.35 -19.24
N THR A 119 0.55 -3.15 -18.77
CA THR A 119 0.74 -4.56 -18.42
C THR A 119 1.18 -5.39 -19.62
N ALA A 120 0.58 -5.14 -20.79
CA ALA A 120 0.98 -5.81 -22.03
C ALA A 120 2.42 -5.46 -22.44
N ILE A 121 2.80 -4.17 -22.40
CA ILE A 121 4.18 -3.73 -22.69
C ILE A 121 5.17 -4.40 -21.75
N HIS A 122 4.85 -4.45 -20.44
CA HIS A 122 5.67 -5.10 -19.44
C HIS A 122 5.98 -6.56 -19.82
N SER A 123 4.94 -7.35 -20.09
CA SER A 123 5.08 -8.78 -20.42
C SER A 123 5.91 -9.02 -21.69
N PHE A 124 5.87 -8.12 -22.67
CA PHE A 124 6.69 -8.23 -23.87
C PHE A 124 8.15 -7.76 -23.68
N CYS A 125 8.45 -7.03 -22.60
CA CYS A 125 9.81 -6.61 -22.26
C CYS A 125 10.57 -7.65 -21.40
N GLU A 126 9.87 -8.68 -20.90
CA GLU A 126 10.47 -9.77 -20.11
C GLU A 126 11.35 -10.72 -20.96
N ASP A 127 11.05 -10.85 -22.25
CA ASP A 127 11.77 -11.76 -23.15
C ASP A 127 12.00 -11.11 -24.52
N ARG A 128 13.26 -10.82 -24.83
CA ARG A 128 13.67 -10.21 -26.10
C ARG A 128 13.37 -11.11 -27.29
N ASP A 129 13.40 -12.43 -27.11
CA ASP A 129 13.18 -13.36 -28.21
C ASP A 129 11.72 -13.34 -28.68
N ARG A 130 10.79 -12.80 -27.88
CA ARG A 130 9.37 -12.67 -28.20
C ARG A 130 9.01 -11.42 -28.98
N LEU A 131 9.98 -10.63 -29.44
CA LEU A 131 9.75 -9.41 -30.24
C LEU A 131 8.88 -9.65 -31.49
N PHE A 132 8.92 -10.85 -32.08
CA PHE A 132 8.09 -11.21 -33.24
C PHE A 132 6.60 -11.40 -32.90
N GLU A 133 6.27 -11.68 -31.64
CA GLU A 133 4.91 -11.86 -31.13
C GLU A 133 4.24 -10.53 -30.75
N VAL A 134 5.02 -9.44 -30.68
CA VAL A 134 4.55 -8.14 -30.21
C VAL A 134 3.53 -7.57 -31.22
N PRO A 135 2.31 -7.24 -30.76
CA PRO A 135 1.32 -6.57 -31.59
C PRO A 135 1.86 -5.26 -32.16
N GLU A 136 1.52 -4.96 -33.41
CA GLU A 136 2.11 -3.81 -34.14
C GLU A 136 2.01 -2.49 -33.39
N HIS A 137 0.89 -2.25 -32.71
CA HIS A 137 0.65 -1.01 -31.97
C HIS A 137 1.47 -0.88 -30.66
N LEU A 138 2.16 -1.94 -30.22
CA LEU A 138 3.07 -1.93 -29.06
C LEU A 138 4.55 -2.04 -29.47
N ARG A 139 4.82 -2.43 -30.72
CA ARG A 139 6.15 -2.75 -31.24
C ARG A 139 7.17 -1.65 -30.96
N THR A 140 6.83 -0.40 -31.27
CA THR A 140 7.74 0.75 -31.05
C THR A 140 8.14 0.91 -29.58
N SER A 141 7.23 0.68 -28.64
CA SER A 141 7.52 0.80 -27.21
C SER A 141 8.43 -0.33 -26.72
N VAL A 142 8.16 -1.57 -27.12
CA VAL A 142 8.96 -2.73 -26.71
C VAL A 142 10.35 -2.70 -27.37
N GLU A 143 10.44 -2.39 -28.66
CA GLU A 143 11.72 -2.20 -29.34
C GLU A 143 12.50 -1.02 -28.75
N GLY A 144 11.81 0.07 -28.38
CA GLY A 144 12.43 1.21 -27.69
C GLY A 144 13.05 0.86 -26.34
N TYR A 145 12.42 -0.03 -25.57
CA TYR A 145 13.00 -0.57 -24.33
C TYR A 145 14.32 -1.31 -24.60
N TRP A 146 14.32 -2.27 -25.52
CA TRP A 146 15.53 -3.04 -25.84
C TRP A 146 16.63 -2.18 -26.49
N ALA A 147 16.26 -1.19 -27.30
CA ALA A 147 17.20 -0.22 -27.84
C ALA A 147 17.88 0.59 -26.73
N ALA A 148 17.15 1.05 -25.71
CA ALA A 148 17.72 1.77 -24.58
C ALA A 148 18.64 0.88 -23.73
N VAL A 149 18.27 -0.40 -23.53
CA VAL A 149 19.12 -1.41 -22.87
C VAL A 149 20.45 -1.56 -23.60
N ASP A 150 20.42 -1.71 -24.93
CA ASP A 150 21.63 -1.86 -25.75
C ASP A 150 22.47 -0.58 -25.77
N GLU A 151 21.84 0.59 -25.95
CA GLU A 151 22.49 1.90 -26.05
C GLU A 151 23.30 2.22 -24.77
N HIS A 152 22.75 1.87 -23.60
CA HIS A 152 23.39 2.13 -22.30
C HIS A 152 24.26 0.96 -21.83
N GLY A 153 24.43 -0.09 -22.64
CA GLY A 153 25.27 -1.25 -22.32
C GLY A 153 24.80 -2.02 -21.09
N LEU A 154 23.48 -2.09 -20.87
CA LEU A 154 22.89 -2.73 -19.69
C LEU A 154 22.83 -4.24 -19.86
N GLN A 155 23.16 -4.97 -18.81
CA GLN A 155 23.03 -6.42 -18.77
C GLN A 155 21.94 -6.84 -17.76
N LEU A 156 20.90 -7.52 -18.24
CA LEU A 156 19.88 -8.12 -17.38
C LEU A 156 20.44 -9.35 -16.67
N LEU A 157 20.37 -9.36 -15.34
CA LEU A 157 20.84 -10.43 -14.45
C LEU A 157 19.69 -11.28 -13.91
N GLY A 158 18.51 -10.68 -13.76
CA GLY A 158 17.28 -11.33 -13.30
C GLY A 158 16.07 -10.56 -13.80
N ILE A 159 14.95 -11.25 -14.01
CA ILE A 159 13.70 -10.70 -14.52
C ILE A 159 12.57 -11.28 -13.67
N GLU A 160 11.59 -10.45 -13.30
CA GLU A 160 10.43 -10.86 -12.48
C GLU A 160 10.84 -11.55 -11.16
N MET A 161 11.76 -10.94 -10.42
CA MET A 161 12.32 -11.52 -9.21
C MET A 161 11.47 -11.18 -7.98
N PHE A 162 11.01 -12.19 -7.23
CA PHE A 162 10.22 -11.98 -6.01
C PHE A 162 11.10 -11.71 -4.78
N ILE A 163 10.81 -10.62 -4.08
CA ILE A 163 11.55 -10.12 -2.93
C ILE A 163 10.69 -10.07 -1.67
N ALA A 164 11.28 -10.43 -0.55
CA ALA A 164 10.77 -10.19 0.79
C ALA A 164 11.65 -9.19 1.54
N ASN A 165 11.04 -8.17 2.14
CA ASN A 165 11.70 -7.19 2.99
C ASN A 165 11.07 -7.22 4.39
N ASP A 166 11.75 -7.86 5.33
CA ASP A 166 11.25 -8.09 6.69
C ASP A 166 11.31 -6.82 7.55
N HIS A 167 12.21 -5.87 7.25
CA HIS A 167 12.31 -4.62 8.00
C HIS A 167 11.01 -3.83 7.97
N VAL A 168 10.33 -3.81 6.83
CA VAL A 168 9.06 -3.09 6.65
C VAL A 168 7.86 -4.01 6.42
N MET A 169 8.06 -5.33 6.53
CA MET A 169 7.06 -6.36 6.25
C MET A 169 6.39 -6.10 4.91
N ALA A 170 7.21 -5.90 3.87
CA ALA A 170 6.75 -5.66 2.50
C ALA A 170 7.39 -6.64 1.52
N ALA A 171 6.65 -7.01 0.48
CA ALA A 171 7.10 -7.98 -0.51
C ALA A 171 6.53 -7.66 -1.89
N GLY A 172 7.14 -8.20 -2.93
CA GLY A 172 6.66 -8.05 -4.30
C GLY A 172 7.69 -8.49 -5.32
N THR A 173 7.25 -8.51 -6.57
CA THR A 173 8.11 -8.74 -7.72
C THR A 173 8.62 -7.40 -8.24
N PHE A 174 9.88 -7.36 -8.67
CA PHE A 174 10.42 -6.26 -9.44
C PHE A 174 10.88 -6.77 -10.80
N ASP A 175 10.84 -5.87 -11.77
CA ASP A 175 10.84 -6.24 -13.18
C ASP A 175 12.22 -6.73 -13.61
N SER A 176 13.30 -6.09 -13.16
CA SER A 176 14.65 -6.49 -13.56
C SER A 176 15.75 -6.15 -12.55
N LEU A 177 16.74 -7.05 -12.45
CA LEU A 177 18.04 -6.75 -11.85
C LEU A 177 19.02 -6.49 -12.99
N VAL A 178 19.71 -5.35 -12.95
CA VAL A 178 20.45 -4.84 -14.09
C VAL A 178 21.88 -4.49 -13.68
N ARG A 179 22.88 -4.97 -14.43
CA ARG A 179 24.25 -4.44 -14.32
C ARG A 179 24.39 -3.24 -15.25
N HIS A 180 24.56 -2.07 -14.65
CA HIS A 180 24.89 -0.81 -15.30
C HIS A 180 26.42 -0.63 -15.35
N PRO A 181 26.99 -0.18 -16.48
CA PRO A 181 28.45 -0.04 -16.62
C PRO A 181 29.07 0.95 -15.63
N GLU A 182 28.34 2.00 -15.26
CA GLU A 182 28.84 3.05 -14.36
C GLU A 182 28.39 2.86 -12.89
N HIS A 183 27.23 2.21 -12.68
CA HIS A 183 26.57 2.18 -11.36
C HIS A 183 26.60 0.79 -10.71
N GLY A 184 27.17 -0.21 -11.37
CA GLY A 184 27.15 -1.59 -10.89
C GLY A 184 25.76 -2.20 -10.96
N VAL A 185 25.41 -3.05 -9.99
CA VAL A 185 24.16 -3.81 -10.04
C VAL A 185 23.01 -3.03 -9.40
N CYS A 186 22.00 -2.66 -10.18
CA CYS A 186 20.87 -1.85 -9.75
C CYS A 186 19.55 -2.61 -9.90
N VAL A 187 18.56 -2.28 -9.07
CA VAL A 187 17.17 -2.69 -9.30
C VAL A 187 16.51 -1.80 -10.35
N GLY A 188 15.75 -2.40 -11.26
CA GLY A 188 15.11 -1.76 -12.40
C GLY A 188 13.61 -2.04 -12.45
N ASP A 189 12.83 -1.06 -12.89
CA ASP A 189 11.37 -1.17 -13.08
C ASP A 189 10.91 -0.40 -14.33
N ILE A 190 10.00 -0.99 -15.09
CA ILE A 190 9.42 -0.50 -16.34
C ILE A 190 8.14 0.27 -16.03
N LYS A 191 8.11 1.54 -16.42
CA LYS A 191 6.94 2.41 -16.28
C LYS A 191 6.49 2.93 -17.65
N THR A 192 5.19 2.82 -17.91
CA THR A 192 4.56 3.36 -19.13
C THR A 192 3.67 4.57 -18.86
N GLY A 193 3.37 4.83 -17.57
CA GLY A 193 2.59 5.96 -17.08
C GLY A 193 3.46 7.15 -16.67
N ASP A 194 2.87 8.12 -15.97
CA ASP A 194 3.62 9.24 -15.42
C ASP A 194 4.57 8.78 -14.31
N ILE A 195 5.67 9.52 -14.15
CA ILE A 195 6.63 9.29 -13.08
C ILE A 195 6.01 9.66 -11.73
N ASP A 196 6.10 8.72 -10.78
CA ASP A 196 5.53 8.82 -9.45
C ASP A 196 6.64 8.76 -8.40
N PRO A 197 6.71 9.70 -7.45
CA PRO A 197 7.69 9.68 -6.36
C PRO A 197 7.67 8.38 -5.53
N GLY A 198 6.54 7.68 -5.47
CA GLY A 198 6.40 6.39 -4.81
C GLY A 198 7.29 5.30 -5.41
N TYR A 199 7.73 5.44 -6.66
CA TYR A 199 8.64 4.47 -7.28
C TYR A 199 10.00 4.41 -6.57
N ALA A 200 10.49 5.53 -6.00
CA ALA A 200 11.71 5.52 -5.20
C ALA A 200 11.57 4.68 -3.92
N ILE A 201 10.41 4.76 -3.25
CA ILE A 201 10.11 3.94 -2.07
C ILE A 201 10.01 2.46 -2.47
N GLN A 202 9.31 2.17 -3.57
CA GLN A 202 9.14 0.81 -4.07
C GLN A 202 10.49 0.16 -4.41
N LEU A 203 11.32 0.81 -5.22
CA LEU A 203 12.65 0.30 -5.59
C LEU A 203 13.57 0.17 -4.37
N ALA A 204 13.52 1.11 -3.42
CA ALA A 204 14.31 1.02 -2.20
C ALA A 204 13.93 -0.19 -1.33
N ILE A 205 12.63 -0.53 -1.27
CA ILE A 205 12.17 -1.76 -0.59
C ILE A 205 12.78 -2.99 -1.24
N TYR A 206 12.84 -3.06 -2.57
CA TYR A 206 13.41 -4.18 -3.30
C TYR A 206 14.92 -4.29 -3.13
N ALA A 207 15.66 -3.18 -3.28
CA ALA A 207 17.11 -3.15 -3.12
C ALA A 207 17.59 -3.52 -1.70
N ASN A 208 16.75 -3.32 -0.68
CA ASN A 208 17.01 -3.67 0.72
C ASN A 208 16.33 -4.97 1.17
N GLY A 209 15.82 -5.78 0.24
CA GLY A 209 15.17 -7.06 0.53
C GLY A 209 16.04 -8.27 0.17
N GLU A 210 15.46 -9.45 0.38
CA GLU A 210 16.04 -10.74 0.03
C GLU A 210 15.20 -11.43 -1.04
N LEU A 211 15.84 -12.19 -1.92
CA LEU A 211 15.15 -13.10 -2.83
C LEU A 211 14.37 -14.11 -2.01
N TYR A 212 13.12 -14.36 -2.40
CA TYR A 212 12.25 -15.29 -1.71
C TYR A 212 11.65 -16.26 -2.72
N ASN A 213 11.92 -17.55 -2.52
CA ASN A 213 11.27 -18.61 -3.30
C ASN A 213 9.89 -18.89 -2.70
N THR A 214 8.84 -18.67 -3.48
CA THR A 214 7.45 -18.77 -3.03
C THR A 214 6.95 -20.20 -2.85
N ASP A 215 7.64 -21.20 -3.39
CA ASP A 215 7.30 -22.61 -3.24
C ASP A 215 8.01 -23.27 -2.05
N THR A 216 9.27 -22.90 -1.81
CA THR A 216 10.13 -23.53 -0.78
C THR A 216 10.24 -22.70 0.51
N ASP A 217 9.78 -21.45 0.50
CA ASP A 217 10.00 -20.45 1.55
C ASP A 217 11.49 -20.17 1.84
N GLU A 218 12.39 -20.57 0.93
CA GLU A 218 13.82 -20.29 1.03
C GLU A 218 14.15 -18.84 0.67
N ARG A 219 15.24 -18.33 1.25
CA ARG A 219 15.71 -16.96 1.07
C ARG A 219 17.15 -16.91 0.63
N GLN A 220 17.49 -15.95 -0.21
CA GLN A 220 18.87 -15.66 -0.62
C GLN A 220 19.12 -14.16 -0.66
N PRO A 221 20.36 -13.70 -0.35
CA PRO A 221 20.75 -12.33 -0.64
C PRO A 221 20.58 -12.03 -2.14
N LEU A 222 20.21 -10.79 -2.46
CA LEU A 222 20.02 -10.37 -3.85
C LEU A 222 21.32 -10.47 -4.67
N GLU A 223 22.46 -10.31 -4.01
CA GLU A 223 23.81 -10.51 -4.54
C GLU A 223 24.04 -11.93 -5.10
N ALA A 224 23.22 -12.92 -4.74
CA ALA A 224 23.30 -14.26 -5.32
C ALA A 224 23.08 -14.26 -6.84
N LEU A 225 22.23 -13.36 -7.37
CA LEU A 225 21.95 -13.23 -8.81
C LEU A 225 23.07 -12.50 -9.57
N SER A 226 23.87 -11.71 -8.88
CA SER A 226 24.96 -10.94 -9.48
C SER A 226 26.31 -11.67 -9.42
N GLY A 227 26.35 -12.91 -8.94
CA GLY A 227 27.60 -13.63 -8.70
C GLY A 227 28.38 -13.09 -7.49
N GLY A 228 27.70 -12.43 -6.55
CA GLY A 228 28.28 -11.85 -5.34
C GLY A 228 28.66 -10.37 -5.46
N GLU A 229 28.40 -9.70 -6.59
CA GLU A 229 28.57 -8.25 -6.70
C GLU A 229 27.54 -7.53 -5.83
N GLU A 230 27.99 -6.53 -5.08
CA GLU A 230 27.13 -5.74 -4.21
C GLU A 230 26.04 -5.00 -5.00
N ILE A 231 24.82 -5.04 -4.47
CA ILE A 231 23.70 -4.28 -5.05
C ILE A 231 23.86 -2.81 -4.68
N ASN A 232 23.79 -1.95 -5.69
CA ASN A 232 23.73 -0.51 -5.53
C ASN A 232 22.42 -0.12 -4.84
N ARG A 233 22.56 0.41 -3.63
CA ARG A 233 21.45 0.88 -2.78
C ARG A 233 21.34 2.41 -2.74
N ASP A 234 22.12 3.08 -3.57
CA ASP A 234 22.06 4.53 -3.76
C ASP A 234 21.23 4.89 -5.00
N ILE A 235 21.32 4.08 -6.06
CA ILE A 235 20.70 4.31 -7.37
C ILE A 235 19.87 3.09 -7.80
N GLY A 236 18.64 3.36 -8.21
CA GLY A 236 17.76 2.44 -8.94
C GLY A 236 17.44 3.00 -10.32
N LEU A 237 16.88 2.17 -11.20
CA LEU A 237 16.59 2.54 -12.58
C LEU A 237 15.09 2.45 -12.86
N ILE A 238 14.54 3.48 -13.49
CA ILE A 238 13.22 3.40 -14.13
C ILE A 238 13.42 3.44 -15.65
N PHE A 239 12.85 2.45 -16.33
CA PHE A 239 12.68 2.45 -17.77
C PHE A 239 11.35 3.12 -18.09
N ASP A 240 11.37 4.41 -18.39
CA ASP A 240 10.19 5.19 -18.80
C ASP A 240 9.90 4.90 -20.28
N VAL A 241 9.10 3.87 -20.52
CA VAL A 241 8.80 3.32 -21.84
C VAL A 241 7.61 4.05 -22.45
N LYS A 242 7.85 4.75 -23.56
CA LYS A 242 6.83 5.50 -24.31
C LYS A 242 6.89 5.16 -25.81
N PRO A 243 5.82 5.44 -26.57
CA PRO A 243 5.84 5.28 -28.04
C PRO A 243 6.94 6.09 -28.74
N GLU A 244 7.32 7.24 -28.20
CA GLU A 244 8.39 8.10 -28.73
C GLU A 244 9.82 7.62 -28.40
N GLY A 245 9.96 6.61 -27.54
CA GLY A 245 11.24 6.07 -27.08
C GLY A 245 11.26 5.79 -25.57
N THR A 246 12.28 5.07 -25.13
CA THR A 246 12.49 4.74 -23.71
C THR A 246 13.57 5.63 -23.12
N LYS A 247 13.31 6.21 -21.95
CA LYS A 247 14.31 6.91 -21.16
C LYS A 247 14.67 6.08 -19.93
N ILE A 248 15.95 6.05 -19.58
CA ILE A 248 16.41 5.48 -18.31
C ILE A 248 16.55 6.63 -17.32
N ILE A 249 15.83 6.53 -16.21
CA ILE A 249 15.79 7.55 -15.16
C ILE A 249 16.43 6.96 -13.91
N GLU A 250 17.46 7.63 -13.40
CA GLU A 250 18.06 7.30 -12.12
C GLU A 250 17.16 7.71 -10.96
N VAL A 251 17.06 6.84 -9.97
CA VAL A 251 16.21 7.01 -8.79
C VAL A 251 17.07 6.97 -7.53
N ASP A 252 16.95 8.01 -6.71
CA ASP A 252 17.66 8.13 -5.43
C ASP A 252 17.06 7.17 -4.39
N LEU A 253 17.70 6.02 -4.22
CA LEU A 253 17.26 4.97 -3.29
C LEU A 253 17.61 5.30 -1.84
N VAL A 254 18.61 6.15 -1.59
CA VAL A 254 18.91 6.64 -0.24
C VAL A 254 17.71 7.41 0.32
N LYS A 255 17.16 8.35 -0.46
CA LYS A 255 15.93 9.06 -0.10
C LYS A 255 14.73 8.14 -0.08
N GLY A 256 14.61 7.22 -1.04
CA GLY A 256 13.56 6.20 -1.07
C GLY A 256 13.51 5.35 0.21
N TRP A 257 14.67 4.92 0.70
CA TRP A 257 14.79 4.13 1.92
C TRP A 257 14.53 4.95 3.18
N ALA A 258 15.02 6.19 3.24
CA ALA A 258 14.71 7.09 4.35
C ALA A 258 13.19 7.34 4.48
N LEU A 259 12.49 7.55 3.37
CA LEU A 259 11.02 7.66 3.34
C LEU A 259 10.35 6.35 3.78
N THR A 260 10.88 5.21 3.32
CA THR A 260 10.38 3.87 3.69
C THR A 260 10.41 3.67 5.21
N GLN A 261 11.52 4.03 5.86
CA GLN A 261 11.68 3.96 7.31
C GLN A 261 10.73 4.93 8.05
N ALA A 262 10.58 6.17 7.55
CA ALA A 262 9.66 7.14 8.14
C ALA A 262 8.20 6.66 8.08
N ILE A 263 7.76 6.08 6.96
CA ILE A 263 6.42 5.49 6.81
C ILE A 263 6.24 4.33 7.79
N LYS A 264 7.25 3.45 7.91
CA LYS A 264 7.20 2.31 8.83
C LYS A 264 7.01 2.77 10.27
N MET A 265 7.77 3.78 10.70
CA MET A 265 7.64 4.39 12.04
C MET A 265 6.21 4.89 12.30
N VAL A 266 5.66 5.70 11.38
CA VAL A 266 4.29 6.22 11.52
C VAL A 266 3.26 5.09 11.58
N VAL A 267 3.40 4.05 10.75
CA VAL A 267 2.48 2.90 10.73
C VAL A 267 2.55 2.11 12.03
N ASP A 268 3.74 1.94 12.61
CA ASP A 268 3.89 1.26 13.90
C ASP A 268 3.26 2.09 15.03
N ASP A 269 3.48 3.40 15.05
CA ASP A 269 2.89 4.31 16.04
C ASP A 269 1.36 4.32 15.95
N LEU A 270 0.79 4.31 14.74
CA LEU A 270 -0.66 4.24 14.52
C LEU A 270 -1.29 2.92 14.99
N ARG A 271 -0.49 1.85 15.20
CA ARG A 271 -0.96 0.60 15.80
C ARG A 271 -0.95 0.65 17.32
N MET A 272 -0.28 1.62 17.91
CA MET A 272 -0.31 1.86 19.35
C MET A 272 -1.60 2.58 19.74
N ASP A 273 -1.99 2.48 21.01
CA ASP A 273 -3.11 3.25 21.52
C ASP A 273 -2.71 4.72 21.64
N LEU A 274 -3.10 5.51 20.64
CA LEU A 274 -2.87 6.96 20.59
C LEU A 274 -3.96 7.74 21.35
N PHE A 275 -4.97 7.05 21.88
CA PHE A 275 -6.11 7.68 22.53
C PHE A 275 -6.14 7.30 24.00
N THR A 276 -6.09 8.29 24.88
CA THR A 276 -6.38 8.05 26.30
C THR A 276 -7.80 8.52 26.58
N GLU A 277 -8.66 7.60 27.03
CA GLU A 277 -9.99 7.96 27.51
C GLU A 277 -9.85 8.93 28.70
N VAL A 278 -10.38 10.14 28.54
CA VAL A 278 -10.55 11.05 29.67
C VAL A 278 -11.70 10.54 30.51
N LYS A 279 -11.38 9.74 31.53
CA LYS A 279 -12.40 9.24 32.47
C LYS A 279 -13.03 10.41 33.21
N SER A 280 -14.35 10.36 33.39
CA SER A 280 -15.05 11.28 34.28
C SER A 280 -14.40 11.19 35.66
N ASP A 281 -14.18 12.34 36.30
CA ASP A 281 -13.65 12.35 37.65
C ASP A 281 -14.79 11.95 38.59
N PRO A 282 -14.79 10.74 39.16
CA PRO A 282 -15.93 10.24 39.94
C PRO A 282 -16.19 11.12 41.17
N ILE A 283 -15.17 11.83 41.66
CA ILE A 283 -15.33 12.77 42.77
C ILE A 283 -16.07 14.03 42.30
N LEU A 284 -15.76 14.58 41.11
CA LEU A 284 -16.52 15.70 40.57
C LEU A 284 -17.97 15.34 40.27
N GLN A 285 -18.21 14.13 39.76
CA GLN A 285 -19.57 13.64 39.53
C GLN A 285 -20.34 13.50 40.84
N ALA A 286 -19.77 12.83 41.84
CA ALA A 286 -20.39 12.66 43.15
C ALA A 286 -20.59 13.99 43.89
N ILE A 287 -19.71 14.98 43.70
CA ILE A 287 -19.93 16.35 44.18
C ILE A 287 -21.16 16.96 43.50
N SER A 288 -21.28 16.87 42.17
CA SER A 288 -22.42 17.44 41.44
C SER A 288 -23.76 16.81 41.82
N GLU A 289 -23.76 15.53 42.16
CA GLU A 289 -24.94 14.74 42.56
C GLU A 289 -25.27 14.90 44.05
N ALA A 290 -24.41 15.53 44.85
CA ALA A 290 -24.68 15.74 46.27
C ALA A 290 -25.91 16.63 46.46
N GLU A 291 -26.88 16.15 47.24
CA GLU A 291 -28.13 16.87 47.54
C GLU A 291 -28.05 17.69 48.83
N THR A 292 -27.07 17.40 49.69
CA THR A 292 -26.91 18.08 51.00
C THR A 292 -25.45 18.39 51.30
N GLU A 293 -25.20 19.38 52.16
CA GLU A 293 -23.86 19.67 52.67
C GLU A 293 -23.26 18.46 53.42
N ILE A 294 -24.10 17.70 54.14
CA ILE A 294 -23.68 16.47 54.83
C ILE A 294 -23.17 15.43 53.84
N ALA A 295 -23.80 15.30 52.66
CA ALA A 295 -23.34 14.39 51.61
C ALA A 295 -21.95 14.79 51.06
N LEU A 296 -21.67 16.10 50.92
CA LEU A 296 -20.35 16.59 50.52
C LEU A 296 -19.27 16.29 51.58
N ILE A 297 -19.59 16.47 52.86
CA ILE A 297 -18.67 16.15 53.98
C ILE A 297 -18.42 14.63 54.05
N HIS A 298 -19.47 13.82 53.87
CA HIS A 298 -19.34 12.38 53.82
C HIS A 298 -18.45 11.95 52.65
N LEU A 299 -18.62 12.54 51.47
CA LEU A 299 -17.79 12.28 50.29
C LEU A 299 -16.32 12.67 50.51
N TRP A 300 -16.06 13.79 51.19
CA TRP A 300 -14.69 14.17 51.59
C TRP A 300 -14.04 13.10 52.48
N ASN A 301 -14.79 12.59 53.46
CA ASN A 301 -14.28 11.60 54.40
C ASN A 301 -14.08 10.23 53.73
N THR A 302 -15.01 9.78 52.90
CA THR A 302 -14.90 8.47 52.21
C THR A 302 -13.81 8.45 51.14
N SER A 303 -13.46 9.61 50.59
CA SER A 303 -12.29 9.77 49.71
C SER A 303 -10.97 9.99 50.45
N GLY A 304 -10.96 9.91 51.78
CA GLY A 304 -9.76 10.05 52.61
C GLY A 304 -9.19 11.47 52.64
N GLY A 305 -9.99 12.49 52.34
CA GLY A 305 -9.59 13.91 52.33
C GLY A 305 -8.62 14.29 51.21
N ASN A 306 -8.45 13.44 50.20
CA ASN A 306 -7.43 13.60 49.15
C ASN A 306 -7.99 14.31 47.91
N TRP A 307 -8.68 15.42 48.11
CA TRP A 307 -9.29 16.19 47.03
C TRP A 307 -8.28 17.13 46.38
N ARG A 308 -8.32 17.18 45.04
CA ARG A 308 -7.55 18.15 44.26
C ARG A 308 -8.23 19.52 44.33
N VAL A 309 -7.49 20.58 43.99
CA VAL A 309 -8.01 21.96 43.93
C VAL A 309 -9.33 22.06 43.13
N LYS A 310 -9.45 21.31 42.03
CA LYS A 310 -10.68 21.27 41.23
C LYS A 310 -11.88 20.67 41.97
N HIS A 311 -11.68 19.68 42.85
CA HIS A 311 -12.75 19.08 43.66
C HIS A 311 -13.19 20.05 44.75
N ILE A 312 -12.25 20.71 45.43
CA ILE A 312 -12.55 21.70 46.46
C ILE A 312 -13.39 22.83 45.88
N LYS A 313 -12.98 23.40 44.73
CA LYS A 313 -13.74 24.45 44.05
C LYS A 313 -15.14 24.00 43.64
N ALA A 314 -15.27 22.78 43.12
CA ALA A 314 -16.57 22.23 42.72
C ALA A 314 -17.49 22.03 43.93
N ALA A 315 -16.96 21.54 45.05
CA ALA A 315 -17.73 21.35 46.28
C ALA A 315 -18.15 22.67 46.94
N ASP A 316 -17.28 23.70 46.93
CA ASP A 316 -17.63 25.03 47.42
C ASP A 316 -18.75 25.66 46.59
N ALA A 317 -18.71 25.50 45.27
CA ALA A 317 -19.77 25.95 44.37
C ALA A 317 -21.09 25.21 44.67
N ARG A 318 -21.03 23.87 44.72
CA ARG A 318 -22.20 23.04 45.01
C ARG A 318 -22.82 23.31 46.37
N LYS A 319 -22.00 23.50 47.41
CA LYS A 319 -22.45 23.86 48.75
C LYS A 319 -23.25 25.16 48.75
N LYS A 320 -22.82 26.17 47.98
CA LYS A 320 -23.56 27.43 47.84
C LYS A 320 -24.92 27.23 47.19
N GLU A 321 -25.02 26.38 46.16
CA GLU A 321 -26.29 26.04 45.48
C GLU A 321 -27.28 25.30 46.38
N ILE A 322 -26.79 24.40 47.23
CA ILE A 322 -27.63 23.61 48.14
C ILE A 322 -28.15 24.45 49.33
N THR A 323 -27.39 25.47 49.73
CA THR A 323 -27.71 26.31 50.91
C THR A 323 -28.49 27.59 50.53
N SER A 324 -28.65 27.87 49.25
CA SER A 324 -29.45 28.98 48.70
C SER A 324 -30.89 28.56 48.48
#